data_AF-A0A432YCT7-F1
#
_entry.id   AF-A0A432YCT7-F1
#
_cell.length_a   1.000
_cell.length_b   1.000
_cell.length_c   1.000
_cell.angle_alpha   90.00
_cell.angle_beta   90.00
_cell.angle_gamma   90.00
#
_symmetry.space_group_name_H-M   'P 1'
#
loop_
_entity.id
_entity.type
_entity.pdbx_description
1 polymer ?
#
loop_
_entity_poly.entity_id
_entity_poly.type
_entity_poly.pdbx_seq_one_letter_code
_entity_poly.pdbx_strand_id
1 'polypeptide(L)' 'MRTMALTLGLLSVVMISGCSSTQTASYEQRLVVDREYMAAVEAASKRSITPAKIYWVNPPTKYVVTKTEGEQP' A
#
# COMPACT_ATOMS: atom_id res chain seq x y z
N MET A 1 33.90 -43.23 0.58
CA MET A 1 32.92 -42.89 1.65
C MET A 1 32.92 -41.40 2.01
N ARG A 2 34.06 -40.76 2.27
CA ARG A 2 34.14 -39.30 2.55
C ARG A 2 33.54 -38.39 1.45
N THR A 3 33.77 -38.72 0.19
CA THR A 3 33.26 -37.96 -0.96
C THR A 3 31.75 -38.03 -1.10
N MET A 4 31.14 -39.17 -0.76
CA MET A 4 29.67 -39.32 -0.78
C MET A 4 28.97 -38.57 0.36
N ALA A 5 29.61 -38.48 1.52
CA ALA A 5 29.09 -37.68 2.64
C ALA A 5 29.09 -36.17 2.30
N LEU A 6 30.11 -35.70 1.57
CA LEU A 6 30.19 -34.30 1.11
C LEU A 6 29.12 -33.96 0.07
N THR A 7 28.84 -34.87 -0.87
CA THR A 7 27.81 -34.64 -1.90
C THR A 7 26.38 -34.69 -1.32
N LEU A 8 26.11 -35.58 -0.36
CA LEU A 8 24.81 -35.60 0.33
C LEU A 8 24.59 -34.35 1.19
N GLY A 9 25.64 -33.86 1.87
CA GLY A 9 25.56 -32.64 2.68
C GLY A 9 25.38 -31.37 1.85
N LEU A 10 25.91 -31.32 0.63
CA LEU A 10 25.72 -30.18 -0.27
C LEU A 10 24.29 -30.14 -0.83
N LEU A 11 23.71 -31.30 -1.13
CA LEU A 11 22.37 -31.42 -1.71
C LEU A 11 21.27 -31.00 -0.72
N SER A 12 21.47 -31.23 0.59
CA SER A 12 20.53 -30.79 1.62
C SER A 12 20.54 -29.27 1.82
N VAL A 13 21.69 -28.61 1.68
CA VAL A 13 21.79 -27.14 1.79
C VAL A 13 21.08 -26.44 0.61
N VAL A 14 21.12 -27.02 -0.59
CA VAL A 14 20.43 -26.48 -1.78
C VAL A 14 18.91 -26.67 -1.71
N MET A 15 18.44 -27.73 -1.05
CA MET A 15 17.00 -27.96 -0.87
C MET A 15 16.35 -27.06 0.19
N ILE A 16 17.14 -26.45 1.09
CA ILE A 16 16.63 -25.54 2.14
C ILE A 16 16.61 -24.08 1.67
N SER A 17 17.35 -23.71 0.61
CA SER A 17 17.38 -22.35 0.05
C SER A 17 16.23 -22.05 -0.94
N GLY A 18 15.23 -22.92 -1.01
CA GLY A 18 14.10 -22.82 -1.94
C GLY A 18 12.85 -22.05 -1.46
N CYS A 19 12.85 -21.43 -0.27
CA CYS A 19 11.77 -20.51 0.11
C CYS A 19 11.98 -19.16 -0.57
N SER A 20 11.69 -19.09 -1.87
CA SER A 20 11.50 -17.82 -2.56
C SER A 20 10.27 -17.15 -1.95
N SER A 21 10.51 -16.29 -0.95
CA SER A 21 9.47 -15.42 -0.41
C SER A 21 9.05 -14.49 -1.53
N THR A 22 7.93 -14.83 -2.16
CA THR A 22 7.28 -13.90 -3.09
C THR A 22 6.74 -12.79 -2.21
N GLN A 23 7.49 -11.69 -2.08
CA GLN A 23 6.95 -10.44 -1.56
C GLN A 23 5.91 -9.96 -2.56
N THR A 24 4.69 -10.48 -2.44
CA THR A 24 3.52 -9.82 -2.99
C THR A 24 3.38 -8.53 -2.20
N ALA A 25 4.04 -7.46 -2.69
CA ALA A 25 3.70 -6.11 -2.29
C ALA A 25 2.22 -5.91 -2.66
N SER A 26 1.35 -6.25 -1.72
CA SER A 26 -0.08 -6.06 -1.86
C SER A 26 -0.32 -4.56 -1.73
N TYR A 27 -0.32 -3.87 -2.87
CA TYR A 27 -0.79 -2.49 -2.94
C TYR A 27 -2.29 -2.51 -2.69
N GLU A 28 -2.71 -2.30 -1.45
CA GLU A 28 -4.13 -2.10 -1.16
C GLU A 28 -4.51 -0.69 -1.63
N GLN A 29 -5.18 -0.62 -2.77
CA GLN A 29 -5.78 0.61 -3.26
C GLN A 29 -7.02 0.90 -2.43
N ARG A 30 -6.93 1.89 -1.54
CA ARG A 30 -8.07 2.33 -0.74
C ARG A 30 -8.61 3.64 -1.29
N LEU A 31 -9.93 3.74 -1.44
CA LEU A 31 -10.60 5.00 -1.68
C LEU A 31 -10.73 5.77 -0.38
N VAL A 32 -10.24 7.01 -0.35
CA VAL A 32 -10.43 7.94 0.77
C VAL A 32 -11.05 9.23 0.28
N VAL A 33 -11.73 9.94 1.16
CA VAL A 33 -12.31 11.26 0.87
C VAL A 33 -11.21 12.26 0.54
N ASP A 34 -11.38 13.00 -0.56
CA ASP A 34 -10.48 14.06 -1.01
C ASP A 34 -10.77 15.36 -0.24
N ARG A 35 -10.12 15.50 0.92
CA ARG A 35 -10.32 16.64 1.82
C ARG A 35 -9.75 17.94 1.25
N GLU A 36 -8.68 17.87 0.48
CA GLU A 36 -8.04 19.03 -0.11
C GLU A 36 -8.96 19.68 -1.15
N TYR A 37 -9.57 18.87 -2.02
CA TYR A 37 -10.56 19.35 -2.96
C TYR A 37 -11.78 19.97 -2.25
N MET A 38 -12.33 19.27 -1.25
CA MET A 38 -13.49 19.78 -0.50
C MET A 38 -13.18 21.12 0.17
N ALA A 39 -12.00 21.25 0.78
CA ALA A 39 -11.56 22.50 1.41
C ALA A 39 -11.44 23.65 0.41
N ALA A 40 -10.96 23.37 -0.81
CA ALA A 40 -10.87 24.37 -1.87
C ALA A 40 -12.27 24.87 -2.29
N VAL A 41 -13.23 23.95 -2.48
CA VAL A 41 -14.62 24.30 -2.81
C VAL A 41 -15.27 25.11 -1.69
N GLU A 42 -15.09 24.70 -0.44
CA GLU A 42 -15.61 25.42 0.72
C GLU A 42 -14.99 26.81 0.88
N ALA A 43 -13.68 26.94 0.64
CA ALA A 43 -13.00 28.24 0.66
C ALA A 43 -13.49 29.15 -0.47
N ALA A 44 -13.72 28.62 -1.67
CA ALA A 44 -14.27 29.38 -2.78
C ALA A 44 -15.68 29.90 -2.47
N SER A 45 -16.55 29.06 -1.90
CA SER A 45 -17.89 29.47 -1.46
C SER A 45 -17.84 30.60 -0.42
N LYS A 46 -16.96 30.47 0.59
CA LYS A 46 -16.79 31.51 1.63
C LYS A 46 -16.35 32.87 1.09
N ARG A 47 -15.64 32.90 -0.03
CA ARG A 47 -15.17 34.13 -0.68
C ARG A 47 -16.16 34.70 -1.69
N SER A 48 -17.27 34.02 -1.95
CA SER A 48 -18.29 34.49 -2.88
C SER A 48 -19.16 35.60 -2.25
N ILE A 49 -19.78 36.42 -3.11
CA ILE A 49 -20.71 37.49 -2.68
C ILE A 49 -21.91 36.90 -1.92
N THR A 50 -22.28 35.65 -2.22
CA THR A 50 -23.38 34.91 -1.59
C THR A 50 -22.87 33.57 -1.04
N PRO A 51 -22.28 33.53 0.16
CA PRO A 51 -21.70 32.31 0.71
C PRO A 51 -22.77 31.23 0.89
N ALA A 52 -22.55 30.09 0.24
CA ALA A 52 -23.47 28.96 0.29
C ALA A 52 -23.11 28.00 1.43
N LYS A 53 -24.14 27.45 2.09
CA LYS A 53 -23.98 26.32 3.02
C LYS A 53 -23.85 25.03 2.21
N ILE A 54 -22.68 24.42 2.25
CA ILE A 54 -22.37 23.21 1.47
C ILE A 54 -22.66 21.97 2.32
N TYR A 55 -23.37 21.01 1.73
CA TYR A 55 -23.60 19.68 2.30
C TYR A 55 -23.10 18.62 1.32
N TRP A 56 -22.19 17.77 1.78
CA TRP A 56 -21.61 16.70 0.98
C TRP A 56 -22.37 15.40 1.22
N VAL A 57 -23.21 15.00 0.25
CA VAL A 57 -23.98 13.74 0.31
C VAL A 57 -23.18 12.56 -0.26
N ASN A 58 -22.36 12.81 -1.29
CA ASN A 58 -21.39 11.86 -1.84
C ASN A 58 -20.08 12.62 -2.11
N PRO A 59 -19.18 12.72 -1.11
CA PRO A 59 -17.98 13.53 -1.25
C PRO A 59 -17.01 12.93 -2.29
N PRO A 60 -16.21 13.78 -2.96
CA PRO A 60 -15.19 13.30 -3.88
C PRO A 60 -14.17 12.44 -3.14
N THR A 61 -13.68 11.41 -3.83
CA THR A 61 -12.70 10.47 -3.28
C THR A 61 -11.49 10.36 -4.20
N LYS A 62 -10.35 10.02 -3.61
CA LYS A 62 -9.08 9.74 -4.30
C LYS A 62 -8.56 8.37 -3.88
N TYR A 63 -7.85 7.72 -4.79
CA TYR A 63 -7.13 6.49 -4.49
C TYR A 63 -5.88 6.81 -3.69
N VAL A 64 -5.66 6.08 -2.60
CA VAL A 64 -4.40 6.09 -1.86
C VAL A 64 -3.80 4.71 -1.96
N VAL A 65 -2.52 4.68 -2.33
CA VAL A 65 -1.74 3.46 -2.30
C VAL A 65 -1.10 3.40 -0.93
N THR A 66 -1.64 2.55 -0.05
CA THR A 66 -0.96 2.23 1.21
C THR A 66 0.02 1.11 0.90
N LYS A 67 1.32 1.40 1.02
CA LYS A 67 2.32 0.33 1.09
C LYS A 67 2.19 -0.29 2.48
N THR A 68 1.73 -1.52 2.56
CA THR A 68 1.78 -2.29 3.79
C THR A 68 3.23 -2.71 4.02
N GLU A 69 4.01 -1.85 4.68
CA GLU A 69 5.35 -2.18 5.15
C GLU A 69 5.23 -2.95 6.48
N GLY A 70 5.36 -4.28 6.39
CA GLY A 70 5.81 -5.16 7.46
C GLY A 70 6.64 -6.24 6.77
N GLU A 71 7.94 -6.41 7.00
CA GLU A 71 8.67 -6.51 8.27
C GLU A 71 10.05 -5.80 8.14
N GLN A 72 10.45 -5.05 9.16
CA GLN A 72 11.79 -4.42 9.31
C GLN A 72 12.85 -5.51 9.62
N PRO A 73 14.14 -5.35 9.24
CA PRO A 73 15.20 -6.37 9.36
C PRO A 73 15.38 -7.02 10.73
#